data_AF-A0A932SWH3-F1
#
_entry.id   AF-A0A932SWH3-F1
#
_cell.length_a   1.000
_cell.length_b   1.000
_cell.length_c   1.000
_cell.angle_alpha   90.00
_cell.angle_beta   90.00
_cell.angle_gamma   90.00
#
_symmetry.space_group_name_H-M   'P 1'
#
loop_
_entity.id
_entity.type
_entity.pdbx_description
1 polymer ?
#
loop_
_entity_poly.entity_id
_entity_poly.type
_entity_poly.pdbx_seq_one_letter_code
_entity_poly.pdbx_strand_id
1 'polypeptide(L)'
;MDVKRTGIILKPTNSRVVIRPFEVANENRVEKIVARIASLTESEVECQLEKVMREFYERHQRPREFFLHRFDQVRKHLLTDQPVSESRRLLIGAYFTQEYALESAALFNPSMVWHPDQSGLPAGSRRFILSLRATGEGHISSITFRSGVIDSDSRIRMDEPTRFVQAPDLVPNALYEKSLFYRKLSELGVNGPLTDQTIAALGDHFTLDELGRTLNNVLKHNRARQREWEPIAQTMLVLAKANYEIRFDPTLNVSERIIFPSSPSETNGIEDARFVRFTHADGQISYYATYTAYDGRVTLPQMLETEDFLHFKVSTLNGPEVRNKGFALFPRMVNG
;
A
#
# COMPACT_ATOMS: atom_id res chain seq x y z
N MET A 1 -21.88 -22.72 -25.88
CA MET A 1 -21.84 -22.50 -24.43
C MET A 1 -23.10 -21.75 -24.05
N ASP A 2 -23.94 -22.34 -23.20
CA ASP A 2 -25.06 -21.62 -22.61
C ASP A 2 -24.51 -20.79 -21.44
N VAL A 3 -24.50 -19.46 -21.57
CA VAL A 3 -23.93 -18.55 -20.58
C VAL A 3 -25.08 -17.90 -19.82
N LYS A 4 -25.26 -18.28 -18.55
CA LYS A 4 -26.29 -17.71 -17.68
C LYS A 4 -25.73 -16.52 -16.90
N ARG A 5 -26.35 -15.35 -17.06
CA ARG A 5 -26.02 -14.17 -16.23
C ARG A 5 -26.47 -14.39 -14.79
N THR A 6 -25.60 -14.09 -13.83
CA THR A 6 -25.88 -14.24 -12.39
C THR A 6 -26.79 -13.12 -11.85
N GLY A 7 -26.82 -11.96 -12.51
CA GLY A 7 -27.53 -10.77 -12.03
C GLY A 7 -26.83 -10.01 -10.90
N ILE A 8 -25.65 -10.47 -10.46
CA ILE A 8 -24.87 -9.81 -9.42
C ILE A 8 -24.30 -8.50 -9.95
N ILE A 9 -24.53 -7.41 -9.23
CA ILE A 9 -24.01 -6.07 -9.54
C ILE A 9 -23.26 -5.55 -8.33
N LEU A 10 -21.98 -5.21 -8.52
CA LEU A 10 -21.16 -4.54 -7.51
C LEU A 10 -21.18 -3.05 -7.80
N LYS A 11 -21.69 -2.25 -6.85
CA LYS A 11 -21.81 -0.80 -7.00
C LYS A 11 -20.73 -0.08 -6.18
N PRO A 12 -20.14 1.02 -6.71
CA PRO A 12 -19.33 1.92 -5.90
C PRO A 12 -20.14 2.50 -4.75
N THR A 13 -19.46 2.87 -3.66
CA THR A 13 -20.03 3.57 -2.51
C THR A 13 -19.03 4.57 -1.93
N ASN A 14 -19.54 5.72 -1.50
CA ASN A 14 -18.74 6.74 -0.80
C ASN A 14 -18.69 6.51 0.72
N SER A 15 -19.40 5.50 1.25
CA SER A 15 -19.47 5.24 2.69
C SER A 15 -18.24 4.53 3.26
N ARG A 16 -17.44 3.89 2.39
CA ARG A 16 -16.22 3.17 2.79
C ARG A 16 -15.02 4.09 2.65
N VAL A 17 -14.61 4.65 3.78
CA VAL A 17 -13.57 5.68 3.86
C VAL A 17 -12.36 5.16 4.64
N VAL A 18 -11.15 5.46 4.16
CA VAL A 18 -9.90 5.15 4.87
C VAL A 18 -9.30 6.41 5.47
N ILE A 19 -8.77 6.33 6.69
CA ILE A 19 -7.96 7.40 7.27
C ILE A 19 -6.56 7.40 6.67
N ARG A 20 -6.07 8.59 6.31
CA ARG A 20 -4.73 8.79 5.78
C ARG A 20 -4.09 10.05 6.37
N PRO A 21 -2.75 10.16 6.32
CA PRO A 21 -2.05 11.40 6.58
C PRO A 21 -2.64 12.58 5.80
N PHE A 22 -2.90 13.68 6.52
CA PHE A 22 -3.08 14.99 5.91
C PHE A 22 -1.74 15.74 5.99
N GLU A 23 -1.03 15.78 4.85
CA GLU A 23 0.27 16.43 4.75
C GLU A 23 0.09 17.92 4.46
N VAL A 24 0.55 18.74 5.40
CA VAL A 24 0.51 20.20 5.28
C VAL A 24 1.85 20.68 4.72
N ALA A 25 1.86 21.13 3.47
CA ALA A 25 3.09 21.46 2.74
C ALA A 25 3.95 22.59 3.34
N ASN A 26 3.42 23.39 4.27
CA ASN A 26 4.11 24.53 4.86
C ASN A 26 4.33 24.30 6.35
N GLU A 27 5.59 24.21 6.77
CA GLU A 27 5.96 23.97 8.18
C GLU A 27 5.43 25.07 9.11
N ASN A 28 5.47 26.34 8.71
CA ASN A 28 4.88 27.44 9.51
C ASN A 28 3.37 27.25 9.71
N ARG A 29 2.67 26.57 8.79
CA ARG A 29 1.26 26.26 8.93
C ARG A 29 1.04 25.10 9.90
N VAL A 30 1.91 24.10 9.90
CA VAL A 30 1.92 23.01 10.88
C VAL A 30 2.09 23.59 12.29
N GLU A 31 3.10 24.43 12.49
CA GLU A 31 3.38 25.09 13.77
C GLU A 31 2.19 25.93 14.26
N LYS A 32 1.55 26.69 13.36
CA LYS A 32 0.35 27.48 13.71
C LYS A 32 -0.83 26.61 14.14
N ILE A 33 -1.03 25.45 13.53
CA ILE A 33 -2.10 24.52 13.93
C ILE A 33 -1.79 23.96 15.32
N VAL A 34 -0.56 23.47 15.52
CA VAL A 34 -0.10 22.94 16.81
C VAL A 34 -0.20 23.99 17.91
N ALA A 35 0.25 25.23 17.66
CA ALA A 35 0.17 26.32 18.62
C ALA A 35 -1.27 26.67 19.02
N ARG A 36 -2.20 26.68 18.06
CA ARG A 36 -3.63 26.92 18.33
C ARG A 36 -4.20 25.84 19.23
N ILE A 37 -3.93 24.57 18.92
CA ILE A 37 -4.38 23.46 19.77
C ILE A 37 -3.72 23.56 21.14
N ALA A 38 -2.42 23.86 21.23
CA ALA A 38 -1.70 24.02 22.49
C ALA A 38 -2.26 25.16 23.37
N SER A 39 -2.87 26.19 22.77
CA SER A 39 -3.48 27.30 23.51
C SER A 39 -4.86 26.99 24.11
N LEU A 40 -5.48 25.87 23.73
CA LEU A 40 -6.76 25.43 24.30
C LEU A 40 -6.57 24.93 25.73
N THR A 41 -7.54 25.21 26.61
CA THR A 41 -7.63 24.56 27.92
C THR A 41 -7.85 23.06 27.79
N GLU A 42 -7.57 22.27 28.83
CA GLU A 42 -7.79 20.81 28.78
C GLU A 42 -9.26 20.45 28.56
N SER A 43 -10.19 21.18 29.19
CA SER A 43 -11.63 20.97 28.98
C SER A 43 -12.07 21.24 27.54
N GLU A 44 -11.51 22.27 26.90
CA GLU A 44 -11.77 22.53 25.47
C GLU A 44 -11.23 21.40 24.58
N VAL A 45 -10.04 20.86 24.89
CA VAL A 45 -9.48 19.73 24.15
C VAL A 45 -10.34 18.49 24.27
N GLU A 46 -10.77 18.13 25.48
CA GLU A 46 -11.63 16.98 25.71
C GLU A 46 -12.95 17.11 24.94
N CYS A 47 -13.58 18.29 25.01
CA CYS A 47 -14.82 18.57 24.28
C CYS A 47 -14.66 18.49 22.75
N GLN A 48 -13.55 18.99 22.19
CA GLN A 48 -13.29 18.87 20.75
C GLN A 48 -12.94 17.44 20.35
N LEU A 49 -12.13 16.74 21.15
CA LEU A 49 -11.78 15.36 20.89
C LEU A 49 -13.01 14.45 20.92
N GLU A 50 -13.94 14.65 21.86
CA GLU A 50 -15.17 13.86 21.92
C GLU A 50 -16.01 14.01 20.64
N LYS A 51 -16.11 15.23 20.10
CA LYS A 51 -16.80 15.49 18.81
C LYS A 51 -16.12 14.74 17.67
N VAL A 52 -14.80 14.85 17.55
CA VAL A 52 -14.01 14.15 16.53
C VAL A 52 -14.19 12.64 16.64
N MET A 53 -14.06 12.08 17.85
CA MET A 53 -14.20 10.64 18.07
C MET A 53 -15.60 10.15 17.72
N ARG A 54 -16.65 10.91 18.04
CA ARG A 54 -18.03 10.57 17.65
C ARG A 54 -18.23 10.55 16.13
N GLU A 55 -17.62 11.49 15.42
CA GLU A 55 -17.70 11.53 13.95
C GLU A 55 -16.97 10.34 13.29
N PHE A 56 -15.88 9.86 13.89
CA PHE A 56 -15.08 8.75 13.36
C PHE A 56 -15.55 7.36 13.84
N TYR A 57 -16.23 7.28 14.98
CA TYR A 57 -16.59 6.02 15.66
C TYR A 57 -17.33 5.03 14.75
N GLU A 58 -18.29 5.51 13.97
CA GLU A 58 -19.07 4.64 13.09
C GLU A 58 -18.35 4.26 11.79
N ARG A 59 -17.26 4.95 11.44
CA ARG A 59 -16.55 4.79 10.16
C ARG A 59 -15.21 4.08 10.28
N HIS A 60 -14.60 4.07 11.47
CA HIS A 60 -13.26 3.54 11.70
C HIS A 60 -13.17 2.69 12.97
N GLN A 61 -12.48 1.56 12.89
CA GLN A 61 -12.30 0.66 14.04
C GLN A 61 -11.23 1.16 15.03
N ARG A 62 -10.15 1.77 14.54
CA ARG A 62 -8.97 2.15 15.35
C ARG A 62 -8.48 3.59 15.13
N PRO A 63 -9.37 4.62 15.18
CA PRO A 63 -8.96 6.00 14.93
C PRO A 63 -7.97 6.53 15.99
N ARG A 64 -8.08 6.08 17.26
CA ARG A 64 -7.20 6.52 18.35
C ARG A 64 -5.73 6.18 18.10
N GLU A 65 -5.44 4.93 17.71
CA GLU A 65 -4.08 4.47 17.42
C GLU A 65 -3.47 5.27 16.26
N PHE A 66 -4.25 5.51 15.21
CA PHE A 66 -3.82 6.32 14.08
C PHE A 66 -3.53 7.77 14.48
N PHE A 67 -4.39 8.40 15.28
CA PHE A 67 -4.16 9.77 15.76
C PHE A 67 -2.91 9.87 16.63
N LEU A 68 -2.63 8.90 17.50
CA LEU A 68 -1.38 8.88 18.27
C LEU A 68 -0.14 8.75 17.37
N HIS A 69 -0.20 7.87 16.37
CA HIS A 69 0.90 7.74 15.41
C HIS A 69 1.13 9.03 14.62
N ARG A 70 0.05 9.70 14.18
CA ARG A 70 0.15 11.01 13.51
C ARG A 70 0.72 12.08 14.43
N PHE A 71 0.34 12.09 15.70
CA PHE A 71 0.94 12.99 16.69
C PHE A 71 2.46 12.77 16.77
N ASP A 72 2.92 11.53 16.86
CA ASP A 72 4.35 11.24 16.98
C ASP A 72 5.15 11.72 15.76
N GLN A 73 4.54 11.75 14.58
CA GLN A 73 5.16 12.29 13.35
C GLN A 73 5.25 13.82 13.33
N VAL A 74 4.29 14.53 13.95
CA VAL A 74 4.27 16.00 14.00
C VAL A 74 4.83 16.60 15.30
N ARG A 75 5.13 15.77 16.31
CA ARG A 75 5.57 16.24 17.65
C ARG A 75 6.82 17.13 17.61
N LYS A 76 7.65 17.02 16.57
CA LYS A 76 8.83 17.87 16.36
C LYS A 76 8.49 19.36 16.19
N HIS A 77 7.22 19.69 15.91
CA HIS A 77 6.71 21.06 15.77
C HIS A 77 6.09 21.60 17.06
N LEU A 78 6.19 20.88 18.18
CA LEU A 78 5.81 21.41 19.49
C LEU A 78 6.74 22.57 19.87
N LEU A 79 6.16 23.64 20.40
CA LEU A 79 6.90 24.85 20.79
C LEU A 79 7.60 24.71 22.14
N THR A 80 7.24 23.71 22.94
CA THR A 80 7.79 23.45 24.27
C THR A 80 7.98 21.95 24.49
N ASP A 81 8.92 21.60 25.38
CA ASP A 81 9.16 20.22 25.82
C ASP A 81 8.24 19.79 26.98
N GLN A 82 7.18 20.56 27.26
CA GLN A 82 6.27 20.22 28.34
C GLN A 82 5.47 18.95 28.01
N PRO A 83 5.22 18.07 28.99
CA PRO A 83 4.38 16.90 28.79
C PRO A 83 2.98 17.29 28.29
N VAL A 84 2.54 16.66 27.21
CA VAL A 84 1.24 16.89 26.59
C VAL A 84 0.28 15.78 27.02
N SER A 85 -0.92 16.15 27.47
CA SER A 85 -1.97 15.19 27.85
C SER A 85 -2.34 14.29 26.67
N GLU A 86 -2.80 13.07 26.96
CA GLU A 86 -3.15 12.13 25.87
C GLU A 86 -4.27 12.67 24.98
N SER A 87 -5.31 13.30 25.56
CA SER A 87 -6.40 13.93 24.81
C SER A 87 -5.87 14.97 23.82
N ARG A 88 -4.86 15.75 24.23
CA ARG A 88 -4.23 16.76 23.36
C ARG A 88 -3.37 16.12 22.28
N ARG A 89 -2.65 15.04 22.58
CA ARG A 89 -1.93 14.25 21.57
C ARG A 89 -2.90 13.73 20.50
N LEU A 90 -4.01 13.15 20.91
CA LEU A 90 -5.06 12.66 20.01
C LEU A 90 -5.64 13.77 19.15
N LEU A 91 -5.99 14.91 19.75
CA LEU A 91 -6.56 16.03 19.02
C LEU A 91 -5.57 16.59 17.98
N ILE A 92 -4.29 16.77 18.35
CA ILE A 92 -3.25 17.18 17.40
C ILE A 92 -3.18 16.18 16.25
N GLY A 93 -3.10 14.89 16.54
CA GLY A 93 -3.05 13.84 15.52
C GLY A 93 -4.25 13.85 14.57
N ALA A 94 -5.46 14.07 15.09
CA ALA A 94 -6.68 14.16 14.31
C ALA A 94 -6.66 15.32 13.31
N TYR A 95 -6.14 16.50 13.68
CA TYR A 95 -6.01 17.66 12.77
C TYR A 95 -5.04 17.43 11.60
N PHE A 96 -4.16 16.44 11.70
CA PHE A 96 -3.25 16.01 10.62
C PHE A 96 -3.68 14.68 10.00
N THR A 97 -4.97 14.37 10.08
CA THR A 97 -5.62 13.21 9.48
C THR A 97 -6.74 13.67 8.54
N GLN A 98 -6.95 12.93 7.45
CA GLN A 98 -8.09 13.12 6.55
C GLN A 98 -8.70 11.77 6.18
N GLU A 99 -9.98 11.75 5.86
CA GLU A 99 -10.66 10.59 5.28
C GLU A 99 -10.53 10.60 3.76
N TYR A 100 -10.55 9.42 3.16
CA TYR A 100 -10.54 9.21 1.71
C TYR A 100 -11.59 8.17 1.33
N ALA A 101 -12.60 8.56 0.56
CA ALA A 101 -13.60 7.60 0.06
C ALA A 101 -13.02 6.74 -1.07
N LEU A 102 -12.83 5.44 -0.78
CA LEU A 102 -12.06 4.51 -1.58
C LEU A 102 -12.69 4.19 -2.94
N GLU A 103 -13.99 3.97 -2.94
CA GLU A 103 -14.77 3.48 -4.07
C GLU A 103 -15.90 4.44 -4.43
N SER A 104 -15.65 5.75 -4.28
CA SER A 104 -16.64 6.80 -4.53
C SER A 104 -16.90 7.06 -6.02
N ALA A 105 -15.93 6.82 -6.89
CA ALA A 105 -16.06 7.06 -8.32
C ALA A 105 -16.49 5.79 -9.07
N ALA A 106 -15.74 4.69 -8.92
CA ALA A 106 -16.01 3.47 -9.68
C ALA A 106 -15.32 2.21 -9.11
N LEU A 107 -15.91 1.05 -9.43
CA LEU A 107 -15.37 -0.29 -9.21
C LEU A 107 -15.30 -1.02 -10.55
N PHE A 108 -14.15 -1.58 -10.91
CA PHE A 108 -13.99 -2.30 -12.17
C PHE A 108 -12.81 -3.28 -12.13
N ASN A 109 -12.56 -3.96 -13.24
CA ASN A 109 -11.50 -4.96 -13.40
C ASN A 109 -11.51 -6.09 -12.36
N PRO A 110 -12.65 -6.82 -12.20
CA PRO A 110 -12.71 -7.98 -11.32
C PRO A 110 -11.69 -9.04 -11.72
N SER A 111 -10.94 -9.57 -10.75
CA SER A 111 -10.12 -10.77 -10.89
C SER A 111 -10.44 -11.73 -9.76
N MET A 112 -10.72 -12.98 -10.10
CA MET A 112 -11.21 -13.98 -9.15
C MET A 112 -10.20 -15.12 -8.99
N VAL A 113 -9.91 -15.47 -7.74
CA VAL A 113 -9.08 -16.63 -7.38
C VAL A 113 -9.73 -17.39 -6.22
N TRP A 114 -9.37 -18.66 -6.06
CA TRP A 114 -9.83 -19.42 -4.90
C TRP A 114 -9.28 -18.84 -3.61
N HIS A 115 -10.12 -18.75 -2.59
CA HIS A 115 -9.71 -18.31 -1.27
C HIS A 115 -8.72 -19.33 -0.67
N PRO A 116 -7.64 -18.93 0.02
CA PRO A 116 -6.69 -19.86 0.63
C PRO A 116 -7.38 -20.75 1.69
N ASP A 117 -8.23 -20.16 2.53
CA ASP A 117 -9.10 -20.90 3.44
C ASP A 117 -10.40 -21.36 2.76
N GLN A 118 -10.65 -22.68 2.80
CA GLN A 118 -11.86 -23.35 2.29
C GLN A 118 -12.64 -24.07 3.39
N SER A 119 -12.33 -23.83 4.67
CA SER A 119 -12.99 -24.46 5.80
C SER A 119 -14.44 -24.00 5.98
N GLY A 120 -15.25 -24.82 6.64
CA GLY A 120 -16.63 -24.47 7.02
C GLY A 120 -17.62 -24.35 5.85
N LEU A 121 -17.28 -24.87 4.67
CA LEU A 121 -18.15 -24.85 3.50
C LEU A 121 -18.97 -26.15 3.37
N PRO A 122 -20.22 -26.07 2.86
CA PRO A 122 -20.96 -27.25 2.45
C PRO A 122 -20.19 -28.07 1.39
N ALA A 123 -20.43 -29.37 1.35
CA ALA A 123 -19.84 -30.24 0.33
C ALA A 123 -20.16 -29.75 -1.09
N GLY A 124 -19.17 -29.74 -1.98
CA GLY A 124 -19.31 -29.26 -3.35
C GLY A 124 -19.25 -27.73 -3.51
N SER A 125 -19.14 -26.97 -2.42
CA SER A 125 -18.98 -25.51 -2.45
C SER A 125 -17.52 -25.09 -2.36
N ARG A 126 -17.20 -23.92 -2.93
CA ARG A 126 -15.85 -23.35 -2.88
C ARG A 126 -15.89 -21.84 -2.70
N ARG A 127 -15.06 -21.31 -1.79
CA ARG A 127 -14.93 -19.88 -1.51
C ARG A 127 -13.93 -19.24 -2.47
N PHE A 128 -14.21 -18.02 -2.91
CA PHE A 128 -13.30 -17.24 -3.74
C PHE A 128 -13.03 -15.86 -3.14
N ILE A 129 -11.91 -15.27 -3.57
CA ILE A 129 -11.60 -13.85 -3.41
C ILE A 129 -11.74 -13.19 -4.78
N LEU A 130 -12.37 -12.02 -4.79
CA LEU A 130 -12.52 -11.16 -5.95
C LEU A 130 -11.79 -9.85 -5.68
N SER A 131 -10.66 -9.62 -6.35
CA SER A 131 -10.00 -8.31 -6.33
C SER A 131 -10.67 -7.37 -7.34
N LEU A 132 -10.79 -6.10 -6.98
CA LEU A 132 -11.36 -5.04 -7.79
C LEU A 132 -10.43 -3.84 -7.76
N ARG A 133 -10.37 -3.11 -8.88
CA ARG A 133 -9.85 -1.75 -8.88
C ARG A 133 -10.93 -0.82 -8.32
N ALA A 134 -10.61 -0.14 -7.24
CA ALA A 134 -11.42 0.91 -6.64
C ALA A 134 -10.81 2.27 -6.96
N THR A 135 -11.59 3.14 -7.57
CA THR A 135 -11.23 4.54 -7.83
C THR A 135 -12.05 5.42 -6.90
N GLY A 136 -11.34 6.19 -6.07
CA GLY A 136 -11.94 7.06 -5.08
C GLY A 136 -11.82 8.53 -5.45
N GLU A 137 -11.85 9.38 -4.43
CA GLU A 137 -11.65 10.82 -4.56
C GLU A 137 -10.32 11.13 -5.28
N GLY A 138 -10.27 12.24 -6.03
CA GLY A 138 -9.08 12.60 -6.79
C GLY A 138 -8.65 11.58 -7.86
N HIS A 139 -9.50 10.59 -8.18
CA HIS A 139 -9.24 9.52 -9.16
C HIS A 139 -8.05 8.60 -8.83
N ILE A 140 -7.61 8.56 -7.57
CA ILE A 140 -6.55 7.66 -7.14
C ILE A 140 -7.11 6.23 -7.11
N SER A 141 -6.38 5.32 -7.75
CA SER A 141 -6.79 3.90 -7.85
C SER A 141 -6.10 3.04 -6.80
N SER A 142 -6.83 2.06 -6.29
CA SER A 142 -6.41 1.10 -5.26
C SER A 142 -6.99 -0.27 -5.56
N ILE A 143 -6.50 -1.30 -4.87
CA ILE A 143 -7.07 -2.65 -4.93
C ILE A 143 -7.92 -2.87 -3.68
N THR A 144 -9.18 -3.24 -3.88
CA THR A 144 -10.05 -3.72 -2.80
C THR A 144 -10.42 -5.17 -3.06
N PHE A 145 -10.80 -5.89 -2.01
CA PHE A 145 -11.21 -7.28 -2.11
C PHE A 145 -12.68 -7.46 -1.74
N ARG A 146 -13.29 -8.49 -2.32
CA ARG A 146 -14.58 -9.07 -1.92
C ARG A 146 -14.40 -10.58 -1.81
N SER A 147 -15.31 -11.25 -1.12
CA SER A 147 -15.37 -12.71 -1.08
C SER A 147 -16.76 -13.20 -1.45
N GLY A 148 -16.84 -14.49 -1.74
CA GLY A 148 -18.10 -15.17 -1.95
C GLY A 148 -17.89 -16.67 -2.08
N VAL A 149 -18.97 -17.37 -2.35
CA VAL A 149 -19.00 -18.83 -2.50
C VAL A 149 -19.70 -19.17 -3.81
N ILE A 150 -19.14 -20.14 -4.53
CA ILE A 150 -19.82 -20.87 -5.61
C ILE A 150 -20.21 -22.26 -5.09
N ASP A 151 -21.46 -22.66 -5.27
CA ASP A 151 -21.96 -23.98 -4.87
C ASP A 151 -21.90 -25.01 -6.01
N SER A 152 -22.30 -26.26 -5.70
CA SER A 152 -22.34 -27.37 -6.66
C SER A 152 -23.27 -27.14 -7.85
N ASP A 153 -24.27 -26.26 -7.69
CA ASP A 153 -25.21 -25.86 -8.74
C ASP A 153 -24.69 -24.66 -9.56
N SER A 154 -23.41 -24.29 -9.37
CA SER A 154 -22.75 -23.13 -9.98
C SER A 154 -23.42 -21.79 -9.63
N ARG A 155 -24.16 -21.71 -8.51
CA ARG A 155 -24.74 -20.46 -8.02
C ARG A 155 -23.68 -19.71 -7.23
N ILE A 156 -23.51 -18.44 -7.57
CA ILE A 156 -22.56 -17.55 -6.90
C ILE A 156 -23.33 -16.71 -5.88
N ARG A 157 -22.83 -16.68 -4.64
CA ARG A 157 -23.25 -15.76 -3.59
C ARG A 157 -22.07 -14.90 -3.18
N MET A 158 -22.24 -13.58 -3.25
CA MET A 158 -21.26 -12.63 -2.70
C MET A 158 -21.49 -12.47 -1.20
N ASP A 159 -20.41 -12.33 -0.43
CA ASP A 159 -20.50 -11.90 0.95
C ASP A 159 -20.74 -10.38 1.00
N GLU A 160 -21.53 -9.92 1.96
CA GLU A 160 -21.75 -8.49 2.16
C GLU A 160 -20.46 -7.84 2.71
N PRO A 161 -19.88 -6.83 2.03
CA PRO A 161 -18.67 -6.18 2.53
C PRO A 161 -18.98 -5.40 3.81
N THR A 162 -18.02 -5.37 4.73
CA THR A 162 -18.15 -4.48 5.88
C THR A 162 -17.98 -3.02 5.46
N ARG A 163 -18.50 -2.10 6.29
CA ARG A 163 -18.34 -0.65 6.05
C ARG A 163 -16.91 -0.15 6.29
N PHE A 164 -16.10 -0.93 7.00
CA PHE A 164 -14.74 -0.55 7.39
C PHE A 164 -13.75 -0.85 6.27
N VAL A 165 -12.67 -0.08 6.24
CA VAL A 165 -11.49 -0.31 5.40
C VAL A 165 -10.25 0.08 6.18
N GLN A 166 -9.18 -0.68 6.00
CA GLN A 166 -7.89 -0.40 6.63
C GLN A 166 -6.77 -0.63 5.63
N ALA A 167 -5.91 0.38 5.50
CA ALA A 167 -4.64 0.26 4.78
C ALA A 167 -3.68 -0.66 5.55
N PRO A 168 -2.76 -1.34 4.87
CA PRO A 168 -1.82 -2.22 5.53
C PRO A 168 -0.71 -1.43 6.20
N ASP A 169 -0.01 -2.11 7.11
CA ASP A 169 1.27 -1.63 7.64
C ASP A 169 2.41 -2.01 6.68
N LEU A 170 3.39 -1.10 6.53
CA LEU A 170 4.63 -1.42 5.84
C LEU A 170 5.50 -2.34 6.72
N VAL A 171 6.03 -3.40 6.13
CA VAL A 171 6.98 -4.28 6.81
C VAL A 171 8.35 -3.61 6.82
N PRO A 172 8.93 -3.31 8.00
CA PRO A 172 10.24 -2.71 8.09
C PRO A 172 11.33 -3.71 7.68
N ASN A 173 12.46 -3.20 7.17
CA ASN A 173 13.65 -4.00 6.86
C ASN A 173 13.45 -5.10 5.80
N ALA A 174 12.56 -4.90 4.83
CA ALA A 174 12.49 -5.77 3.66
C ALA A 174 13.88 -5.89 3.00
N LEU A 175 14.29 -7.13 2.72
CA LEU A 175 15.59 -7.44 2.13
C LEU A 175 15.53 -7.37 0.61
N TYR A 176 16.50 -6.68 0.03
CA TYR A 176 16.67 -6.51 -1.40
C TYR A 176 17.81 -7.41 -1.89
N GLU A 177 17.60 -8.11 -3.00
CA GLU A 177 18.67 -8.84 -3.68
C GLU A 177 19.49 -7.89 -4.56
N LYS A 178 20.79 -7.75 -4.28
CA LYS A 178 21.71 -6.87 -5.01
C LYS A 178 21.70 -7.12 -6.51
N SER A 179 21.69 -8.39 -6.92
CA SER A 179 21.74 -8.78 -8.33
C SER A 179 20.52 -8.30 -9.12
N LEU A 180 19.31 -8.46 -8.56
CA LEU A 180 18.06 -8.01 -9.16
C LEU A 180 17.94 -6.49 -9.14
N PHE A 181 18.32 -5.86 -8.03
CA PHE A 181 18.31 -4.41 -7.91
C PHE A 181 19.25 -3.74 -8.92
N TYR A 182 20.49 -4.23 -9.03
CA TYR A 182 21.47 -3.72 -9.99
C TYR A 182 21.03 -3.93 -11.43
N ARG A 183 20.49 -5.12 -11.76
CA ARG A 183 19.90 -5.38 -13.07
C ARG A 183 18.83 -4.35 -13.41
N LYS A 184 17.93 -4.05 -12.47
CA LYS A 184 16.86 -3.08 -12.73
C LYS A 184 17.37 -1.66 -12.91
N LEU A 185 18.38 -1.26 -12.14
CA LEU A 185 19.06 0.03 -12.35
C LEU A 185 19.64 0.14 -13.76
N SER A 186 20.30 -0.92 -14.24
CA SER A 186 20.85 -0.96 -15.60
C SER A 186 19.77 -0.88 -16.68
N GLU A 187 18.64 -1.56 -16.51
CA GLU A 187 17.48 -1.47 -17.43
C GLU A 187 16.90 -0.05 -17.49
N LEU A 188 16.91 0.67 -16.37
CA LEU A 188 16.46 2.06 -16.28
C LEU A 188 17.53 3.08 -16.74
N GLY A 189 18.70 2.60 -17.17
CA GLY A 189 19.81 3.47 -17.59
C GLY A 189 20.54 4.16 -16.43
N VAL A 190 20.29 3.74 -15.18
CA VAL A 190 20.90 4.29 -13.96
C VAL A 190 22.26 3.64 -13.74
N ASN A 191 23.21 3.95 -14.61
CA ASN A 191 24.56 3.41 -14.61
C ASN A 191 25.61 4.49 -14.30
N GLY A 192 26.81 4.06 -13.89
CA GLY A 192 27.97 4.93 -13.74
C GLY A 192 28.56 4.95 -12.32
N PRO A 193 29.53 5.85 -12.08
CA PRO A 193 30.42 5.76 -10.92
C PRO A 193 29.71 5.75 -9.56
N LEU A 194 28.63 6.53 -9.39
CA LEU A 194 27.84 6.51 -8.15
C LEU A 194 27.19 5.15 -7.93
N THR A 195 26.51 4.63 -8.96
CA THR A 195 25.83 3.33 -8.90
C THR A 195 26.84 2.23 -8.58
N ASP A 196 27.94 2.17 -9.32
CA ASP A 196 28.94 1.10 -9.17
C ASP A 196 29.60 1.14 -7.78
N GLN A 197 29.97 2.33 -7.28
CA GLN A 197 30.51 2.50 -5.92
C GLN A 197 29.51 2.08 -4.84
N THR A 198 28.24 2.46 -5.01
CA THR A 198 27.18 2.13 -4.04
C THR A 198 26.92 0.64 -4.02
N ILE A 199 26.79 0.00 -5.18
CA ILE A 199 26.50 -1.43 -5.32
C ILE A 199 27.67 -2.28 -4.81
N ALA A 200 28.92 -1.87 -5.07
CA ALA A 200 30.10 -2.54 -4.56
C ALA A 200 30.20 -2.49 -3.02
N ALA A 201 29.67 -1.45 -2.39
CA ALA A 201 29.69 -1.28 -0.93
C ALA A 201 28.52 -1.99 -0.21
N LEU A 202 27.50 -2.46 -0.92
CA LEU A 202 26.36 -3.17 -0.34
C LEU A 202 26.64 -4.67 -0.19
N GLY A 203 25.97 -5.31 0.78
CA GLY A 203 25.90 -6.77 0.88
C GLY A 203 25.01 -7.39 -0.20
N ASP A 204 25.12 -8.69 -0.46
CA ASP A 204 24.31 -9.39 -1.48
C ASP A 204 22.80 -9.30 -1.20
N HIS A 205 22.48 -9.20 0.09
CA HIS A 205 21.20 -8.74 0.57
C HIS A 205 21.41 -7.45 1.36
N PHE A 206 20.53 -6.47 1.20
CA PHE A 206 20.59 -5.20 1.92
C PHE A 206 19.19 -4.69 2.22
N THR A 207 19.07 -3.70 3.09
CA THR A 207 17.82 -3.01 3.46
C THR A 207 17.77 -1.59 2.87
N LEU A 208 16.59 -0.98 2.82
CA LEU A 208 16.43 0.41 2.37
C LEU A 208 17.31 1.38 3.18
N ASP A 209 17.43 1.15 4.49
CA ASP A 209 18.25 1.96 5.38
C ASP A 209 19.75 1.82 5.05
N GLU A 210 20.22 0.61 4.78
CA GLU A 210 21.60 0.37 4.37
C GLU A 210 21.91 1.03 3.03
N LEU A 211 21.00 0.96 2.05
CA LEU A 211 21.13 1.71 0.80
C LEU A 211 21.24 3.22 1.07
N GLY A 212 20.35 3.77 1.90
CA GLY A 212 20.34 5.19 2.24
C GLY A 212 21.63 5.63 2.94
N ARG A 213 22.15 4.85 3.89
CA ARG A 213 23.42 5.12 4.57
C ARG A 213 24.60 5.04 3.59
N THR A 214 24.64 4.03 2.73
CA THR A 214 25.71 3.85 1.74
C THR A 214 25.73 5.00 0.73
N LEU A 215 24.58 5.38 0.17
CA LEU A 215 24.46 6.53 -0.73
C LEU A 215 24.97 7.81 -0.07
N ASN A 216 24.52 8.09 1.15
CA ASN A 216 24.97 9.26 1.91
C ASN A 216 26.49 9.26 2.13
N ASN A 217 27.08 8.10 2.42
CA ASN A 217 28.52 7.96 2.59
C ASN A 217 29.25 8.22 1.26
N VAL A 218 28.82 7.61 0.15
CA VAL A 218 29.45 7.81 -1.17
C VAL A 218 29.35 9.28 -1.61
N LEU A 219 28.20 9.93 -1.43
CA LEU A 219 28.01 11.35 -1.72
C LEU A 219 28.94 12.24 -0.87
N LYS A 220 29.06 11.95 0.43
CA LYS A 220 29.94 12.70 1.35
C LYS A 220 31.42 12.57 0.98
N HIS A 221 31.88 11.43 0.49
CA HIS A 221 33.26 11.24 0.03
C HIS A 221 33.53 11.92 -1.32
N ASN A 222 32.48 12.21 -2.10
CA ASN A 222 32.57 12.80 -3.43
C ASN A 222 31.88 14.18 -3.51
N ARG A 223 32.09 15.04 -2.50
CA ARG A 223 31.38 16.35 -2.39
C ARG A 223 31.42 17.20 -3.67
N ALA A 224 32.52 17.17 -4.41
CA ALA A 224 32.68 17.91 -5.65
C ALA A 224 31.64 17.53 -6.73
N ARG A 225 31.15 16.28 -6.72
CA ARG A 225 30.15 15.75 -7.67
C ARG A 225 28.76 15.60 -7.05
N GLN A 226 28.56 16.03 -5.80
CA GLN A 226 27.31 15.78 -5.09
C GLN A 226 26.07 16.29 -5.86
N ARG A 227 26.13 17.50 -6.42
CA ARG A 227 25.00 18.06 -7.20
C ARG A 227 24.66 17.26 -8.46
N GLU A 228 25.66 16.65 -9.09
CA GLU A 228 25.48 15.77 -10.26
C GLU A 228 24.86 14.43 -9.84
N TRP A 229 25.24 13.93 -8.66
CA TRP A 229 24.89 12.59 -8.19
C TRP A 229 23.59 12.52 -7.39
N GLU A 230 23.14 13.64 -6.79
CA GLU A 230 21.92 13.70 -5.99
C GLU A 230 20.68 13.16 -6.75
N PRO A 231 20.44 13.52 -8.04
CA PRO A 231 19.29 12.98 -8.79
C PRO A 231 19.39 11.46 -9.03
N ILE A 232 20.61 10.94 -9.21
CA ILE A 232 20.87 9.51 -9.41
C ILE A 232 20.60 8.76 -8.10
N ALA A 233 21.13 9.28 -6.97
CA ALA A 233 20.86 8.72 -5.64
C ALA A 233 19.36 8.71 -5.33
N GLN A 234 18.64 9.79 -5.65
CA GLN A 234 17.19 9.85 -5.48
C GLN A 234 16.46 8.80 -6.34
N THR A 235 16.92 8.58 -7.59
CA THR A 235 16.35 7.55 -8.46
C THR A 235 16.57 6.14 -7.88
N MET A 236 17.75 5.86 -7.35
CA MET A 236 18.05 4.58 -6.67
C MET A 236 17.14 4.39 -5.45
N LEU A 237 16.91 5.43 -4.64
CA LEU A 237 16.00 5.38 -3.50
C LEU A 237 14.54 5.19 -3.91
N VAL A 238 14.08 5.84 -4.99
CA VAL A 238 12.73 5.66 -5.53
C VAL A 238 12.52 4.22 -6.02
N LEU A 239 13.50 3.66 -6.74
CA LEU A 239 13.45 2.27 -7.19
C LEU A 239 13.39 1.30 -5.99
N ALA A 240 14.21 1.54 -4.96
CA ALA A 240 14.16 0.73 -3.75
C ALA A 240 12.78 0.82 -3.11
N LYS A 241 12.23 2.02 -2.91
CA LYS A 241 10.88 2.23 -2.35
C LYS A 241 9.75 1.63 -3.19
N ALA A 242 9.96 1.34 -4.46
CA ALA A 242 8.98 0.62 -5.29
C ALA A 242 8.90 -0.87 -4.94
N ASN A 243 9.92 -1.44 -4.27
CA ASN A 243 9.89 -2.82 -3.77
C ASN A 243 9.66 -2.79 -2.27
N TYR A 244 8.52 -3.29 -1.82
CA TYR A 244 8.12 -3.17 -0.42
C TYR A 244 7.23 -4.35 -0.02
N GLU A 245 7.12 -4.57 1.28
CA GLU A 245 6.24 -5.57 1.85
C GLU A 245 5.18 -4.88 2.70
N ILE A 246 3.95 -5.39 2.64
CA ILE A 246 2.82 -4.89 3.40
C ILE A 246 2.15 -6.03 4.16
N ARG A 247 1.59 -5.71 5.32
CA ARG A 247 0.87 -6.66 6.16
C ARG A 247 -0.45 -6.09 6.65
N PHE A 248 -1.49 -6.90 6.57
CA PHE A 248 -2.78 -6.63 7.19
C PHE A 248 -2.88 -7.31 8.56
N ASP A 249 -3.66 -6.71 9.44
CA ASP A 249 -4.06 -7.36 10.69
C ASP A 249 -4.91 -8.62 10.38
N PRO A 250 -4.55 -9.80 10.92
CA PRO A 250 -5.26 -11.05 10.65
C PRO A 250 -6.72 -11.07 11.13
N THR A 251 -7.11 -10.17 12.02
CA THR A 251 -8.49 -10.04 12.51
C THR A 251 -9.42 -9.35 11.49
N LEU A 252 -8.86 -8.65 10.51
CA LEU A 252 -9.64 -7.95 9.48
C LEU A 252 -10.33 -8.93 8.55
N ASN A 253 -11.58 -8.63 8.21
CA ASN A 253 -12.25 -9.30 7.11
C ASN A 253 -11.51 -9.01 5.79
N VAL A 254 -11.49 -9.95 4.85
CA VAL A 254 -10.87 -9.72 3.53
C VAL A 254 -11.43 -8.48 2.83
N SER A 255 -12.72 -8.17 3.00
CA SER A 255 -13.31 -6.96 2.42
C SER A 255 -12.74 -5.66 3.00
N GLU A 256 -12.27 -5.69 4.25
CA GLU A 256 -11.69 -4.52 4.95
C GLU A 256 -10.28 -4.19 4.46
N ARG A 257 -9.61 -5.15 3.81
CA ARG A 257 -8.23 -5.00 3.34
C ARG A 257 -8.21 -4.23 2.04
N ILE A 258 -7.36 -3.21 1.96
CA ILE A 258 -7.15 -2.43 0.75
C ILE A 258 -5.66 -2.32 0.47
N ILE A 259 -5.23 -2.54 -0.77
CA ILE A 259 -3.87 -2.18 -1.18
C ILE A 259 -3.96 -0.78 -1.77
N PHE A 260 -3.55 0.18 -0.96
CA PHE A 260 -3.51 1.59 -1.32
C PHE A 260 -2.09 1.97 -1.77
N PRO A 261 -1.93 2.96 -2.68
CA PRO A 261 -0.62 3.50 -3.02
C PRO A 261 0.29 3.74 -1.81
N SER A 262 1.40 3.03 -1.77
CA SER A 262 2.34 3.04 -0.64
C SER A 262 3.76 3.44 -1.05
N SER A 263 4.03 3.51 -2.36
CA SER A 263 5.33 3.91 -2.91
C SER A 263 5.26 5.16 -3.79
N PRO A 264 6.39 5.87 -4.01
CA PRO A 264 6.44 7.04 -4.90
C PRO A 264 6.00 6.76 -6.34
N SER A 265 6.15 5.52 -6.82
CA SER A 265 5.73 5.11 -8.17
C SER A 265 4.22 4.92 -8.32
N GLU A 266 3.46 4.98 -7.22
CA GLU A 266 2.02 4.72 -7.18
C GLU A 266 1.21 5.97 -6.83
N THR A 267 1.81 7.16 -6.78
CA THR A 267 1.16 8.39 -6.27
C THR A 267 -0.16 8.73 -6.97
N ASN A 268 -0.34 8.32 -8.22
CA ASN A 268 -1.58 8.47 -8.98
C ASN A 268 -2.39 7.16 -9.12
N GLY A 269 -1.95 6.08 -8.50
CA GLY A 269 -2.74 4.87 -8.29
C GLY A 269 -2.07 3.57 -8.68
N ILE A 270 -2.78 2.50 -8.31
CA ILE A 270 -2.51 1.11 -8.67
C ILE A 270 -3.59 0.65 -9.63
N GLU A 271 -3.19 0.10 -10.78
CA GLU A 271 -4.11 -0.27 -11.85
C GLU A 271 -4.04 -1.75 -12.22
N ASP A 272 -5.21 -2.31 -12.54
CA ASP A 272 -5.38 -3.54 -13.31
C ASP A 272 -4.71 -4.79 -12.73
N ALA A 273 -4.75 -4.93 -11.40
CA ALA A 273 -4.27 -6.14 -10.73
C ALA A 273 -5.03 -7.39 -11.18
N ARG A 274 -4.29 -8.37 -11.71
CA ARG A 274 -4.82 -9.67 -12.15
C ARG A 274 -4.20 -10.80 -11.35
N PHE A 275 -4.93 -11.28 -10.34
CA PHE A 275 -4.48 -12.39 -9.50
C PHE A 275 -4.60 -13.73 -10.23
N VAL A 276 -3.54 -14.53 -10.12
CA VAL A 276 -3.51 -15.96 -10.48
C VAL A 276 -3.18 -16.77 -9.24
N ARG A 277 -3.86 -17.91 -9.07
CA ARG A 277 -3.43 -18.94 -8.12
C ARG A 277 -2.38 -19.81 -8.80
N PHE A 278 -1.14 -19.67 -8.39
CA PHE A 278 0.00 -20.39 -8.93
C PHE A 278 0.26 -21.67 -8.12
N THR A 279 0.53 -22.77 -8.83
CA THR A 279 0.90 -24.05 -8.22
C THR A 279 2.36 -24.35 -8.55
N HIS A 280 3.19 -24.40 -7.51
CA HIS A 280 4.60 -24.76 -7.58
C HIS A 280 4.77 -26.25 -7.87
N ALA A 281 5.98 -26.66 -8.26
CA ALA A 281 6.28 -28.04 -8.61
C ALA A 281 6.12 -29.03 -7.43
N ASP A 282 6.31 -28.54 -6.20
CA ASP A 282 6.12 -29.28 -4.95
C ASP A 282 4.65 -29.26 -4.45
N GLY A 283 3.75 -28.59 -5.18
CA GLY A 283 2.34 -28.43 -4.81
C GLY A 283 2.04 -27.25 -3.89
N GLN A 284 3.06 -26.47 -3.46
CA GLN A 284 2.84 -25.22 -2.73
C GLN A 284 2.02 -24.25 -3.60
N ILE A 285 1.22 -23.42 -2.94
CA ILE A 285 0.36 -22.45 -3.61
C ILE A 285 0.78 -21.04 -3.22
N SER A 286 1.01 -20.21 -4.22
CA SER A 286 1.17 -18.77 -4.07
C SER A 286 0.20 -18.05 -4.99
N TYR A 287 -0.13 -16.81 -4.66
CA TYR A 287 -0.97 -15.95 -5.47
C TYR A 287 -0.10 -14.82 -6.00
N TYR A 288 -0.06 -14.69 -7.33
CA TYR A 288 0.66 -13.61 -7.99
C TYR A 288 -0.33 -12.68 -8.68
N ALA A 289 -0.07 -11.39 -8.66
CA ALA A 289 -0.77 -10.44 -9.51
C ALA A 289 0.20 -9.44 -10.12
N THR A 290 0.15 -9.27 -11.42
CA THR A 290 0.79 -8.11 -12.04
C THR A 290 -0.16 -6.92 -12.00
N TYR A 291 0.37 -5.74 -11.72
CA TYR A 291 -0.36 -4.48 -11.78
C TYR A 291 0.53 -3.38 -12.37
N THR A 292 -0.09 -2.26 -12.72
CA THR A 292 0.65 -1.07 -13.15
C THR A 292 0.62 -0.01 -12.06
N ALA A 293 1.80 0.36 -11.56
CA ALA A 293 1.97 1.54 -10.73
C ALA A 293 2.07 2.79 -11.62
N TYR A 294 1.40 3.87 -11.24
CA TYR A 294 1.39 5.12 -11.98
C TYR A 294 1.64 6.31 -11.05
N ASP A 295 2.60 7.16 -11.41
CA ASP A 295 2.96 8.37 -10.64
C ASP A 295 2.43 9.68 -11.25
N GLY A 296 1.69 9.58 -12.38
CA GLY A 296 1.24 10.73 -13.15
C GLY A 296 2.06 11.03 -14.41
N ARG A 297 3.21 10.38 -14.57
CA ARG A 297 4.11 10.57 -15.72
C ARG A 297 4.59 9.25 -16.28
N VAL A 298 4.97 8.33 -15.41
CA VAL A 298 5.60 7.05 -15.74
C VAL A 298 4.74 5.92 -15.20
N THR A 299 4.66 4.84 -15.97
CA THR A 299 4.03 3.59 -15.56
C THR A 299 5.12 2.55 -15.29
N LEU A 300 5.07 1.90 -14.14
CA LEU A 300 5.99 0.85 -13.77
C LEU A 300 5.20 -0.46 -13.55
N PRO A 301 5.44 -1.52 -14.35
CA PRO A 301 4.87 -2.82 -14.08
C PRO A 301 5.46 -3.42 -12.81
N GLN A 302 4.58 -3.87 -11.93
CA GLN A 302 4.94 -4.48 -10.65
C GLN A 302 4.20 -5.80 -10.46
N MET A 303 4.74 -6.61 -9.53
CA MET A 303 4.15 -7.88 -9.13
C MET A 303 3.84 -7.84 -7.64
N LEU A 304 2.63 -8.29 -7.29
CA LEU A 304 2.21 -8.67 -5.96
C LEU A 304 2.38 -10.18 -5.82
N GLU A 305 2.88 -10.61 -4.67
CA GLU A 305 2.97 -12.00 -4.25
C GLU A 305 2.36 -12.13 -2.85
N THR A 306 1.52 -13.13 -2.63
CA THR A 306 0.96 -13.48 -1.32
C THR A 306 0.64 -14.96 -1.25
N GLU A 307 0.59 -15.53 -0.06
CA GLU A 307 0.11 -16.90 0.16
C GLU A 307 -1.27 -16.92 0.87
N ASP A 308 -1.62 -15.83 1.55
CA ASP A 308 -2.69 -15.78 2.55
C ASP A 308 -3.59 -14.55 2.46
N PHE A 309 -3.31 -13.59 1.55
CA PHE A 309 -3.97 -12.28 1.47
C PHE A 309 -3.85 -11.45 2.76
N LEU A 310 -2.86 -11.72 3.60
CA LEU A 310 -2.48 -10.93 4.77
C LEU A 310 -1.13 -10.28 4.57
N HIS A 311 -0.15 -11.03 4.06
CA HIS A 311 1.16 -10.52 3.74
C HIS A 311 1.33 -10.43 2.23
N PHE A 312 1.70 -9.26 1.72
CA PHE A 312 2.01 -9.09 0.30
C PHE A 312 3.44 -8.57 0.14
N LYS A 313 4.17 -9.20 -0.77
CA LYS A 313 5.42 -8.70 -1.30
C LYS A 313 5.16 -8.01 -2.64
N VAL A 314 5.64 -6.78 -2.75
CA VAL A 314 5.58 -5.97 -3.96
C VAL A 314 6.98 -5.91 -4.55
N SER A 315 7.12 -6.24 -5.83
CA SER A 315 8.41 -6.23 -6.50
C SER A 315 8.33 -5.66 -7.91
N THR A 316 9.38 -4.99 -8.34
CA THR A 316 9.55 -4.56 -9.73
C THR A 316 9.92 -5.76 -10.59
N LEU A 317 9.35 -5.82 -11.79
CA LEU A 317 9.66 -6.87 -12.75
C LEU A 317 10.93 -6.50 -13.55
N ASN A 318 11.78 -7.50 -13.80
CA ASN A 318 13.00 -7.38 -14.61
C ASN A 318 12.80 -8.07 -15.96
N GLY A 319 13.49 -7.58 -17.00
CA GLY A 319 13.53 -8.19 -18.32
C GLY A 319 13.24 -7.19 -19.45
N PRO A 320 13.78 -7.44 -20.66
CA PRO A 320 13.70 -6.51 -21.78
C PRO A 320 12.26 -6.24 -22.23
N GLU A 321 11.36 -7.22 -22.08
CA GLU A 321 9.96 -7.15 -22.49
C GLU A 321 9.03 -6.57 -21.41
N VAL A 322 9.56 -6.22 -20.23
CA VAL A 322 8.80 -5.63 -19.12
C VAL A 322 8.66 -4.12 -19.33
N ARG A 323 7.86 -3.72 -20.32
CA ARG A 323 7.66 -2.31 -20.70
C ARG A 323 6.20 -1.87 -20.77
N ASN A 324 5.27 -2.80 -20.93
CA ASN A 324 3.86 -2.51 -21.20
C ASN A 324 2.94 -2.93 -20.03
N LYS A 325 1.64 -2.67 -20.17
CA LYS A 325 0.60 -3.09 -19.22
C LYS A 325 -0.05 -4.42 -19.63
N GLY A 326 -0.82 -5.01 -18.73
CA GLY A 326 -1.73 -6.11 -19.08
C GLY A 326 -1.09 -7.50 -19.13
N PHE A 327 -0.06 -7.74 -18.32
CA PHE A 327 0.50 -9.07 -18.17
C PHE A 327 -0.54 -10.06 -17.61
N ALA A 328 -0.43 -11.31 -18.06
CA ALA A 328 -1.13 -12.44 -17.49
C ALA A 328 -0.10 -13.53 -17.20
N LEU A 329 -0.25 -14.15 -16.04
CA LEU A 329 0.65 -15.20 -15.58
C LEU A 329 -0.01 -16.56 -15.79
N PHE A 330 0.79 -17.55 -16.22
CA PHE A 330 0.35 -18.94 -16.20
C PHE A 330 0.18 -19.40 -14.74
N PRO A 331 -0.78 -20.30 -14.44
CA PRO A 331 -1.04 -20.76 -13.08
C PRO A 331 -0.03 -21.82 -12.57
N ARG A 332 1.06 -22.03 -13.30
CA ARG A 332 2.13 -23.00 -13.02
C ARG A 332 3.35 -22.72 -13.90
N MET A 333 4.47 -23.32 -13.57
CA MET A 333 5.65 -23.37 -14.44
C MET A 333 5.35 -24.08 -15.78
N VAL A 334 6.01 -23.64 -16.84
CA VAL A 334 5.89 -24.19 -18.20
C VAL A 334 7.30 -24.53 -18.68
N ASN A 335 7.59 -25.84 -18.76
CA ASN A 335 8.92 -26.41 -19.06
C ASN A 335 9.97 -26.24 -17.95
N GLY A 336 9.54 -26.34 -16.69
CA GLY A 336 10.36 -26.08 -15.51
C GLY A 336 10.38 -24.59 -15.16
#